data_AF-A0A8B9LJK8-F1
#
_entry.id   AF-A0A8B9LJK8-F1
#
_cell.length_a   1.000
_cell.length_b   1.000
_cell.length_c   1.000
_cell.angle_alpha   90.00
_cell.angle_beta   90.00
_cell.angle_gamma   90.00
#
_symmetry.space_group_name_H-M   'P 1'
#
loop_
_entity.id
_entity.type
_entity.pdbx_description
1 polymer ?
#
loop_
_entity_poly.entity_id
_entity_poly.type
_entity_poly.pdbx_seq_one_letter_code
_entity_poly.pdbx_strand_id
1 'polypeptide(L)'
;MSRFSTLSSGERKMQAAAICREVHGGANGDTMDLGKKLSTPKDIMLEELSLLSNRGSRLFKMRQRRSEKYTFESIQNKANAILNVMWEVLWLNWGSLVANLH
;
A
#
# COMPACT_ATOMS: atom_id res chain seq x y z
N MET A 1 35.79 17.66 18.14
CA MET A 1 35.85 17.06 19.50
C MET A 1 34.86 15.90 19.56
N SER A 2 35.35 14.65 19.44
CA SER A 2 34.51 13.45 19.59
C SER A 2 34.61 12.98 21.03
N ARG A 3 33.49 12.95 21.76
CA ARG A 3 33.41 12.37 23.12
C ARG A 3 33.50 10.86 22.99
N PHE A 4 34.72 10.32 23.06
CA PHE A 4 34.88 8.88 23.31
C PHE A 4 34.29 8.57 24.68
N SER A 5 33.25 7.73 24.70
CA SER A 5 32.61 7.30 25.93
C SER A 5 33.54 6.37 26.71
N THR A 6 33.88 6.74 27.94
CA THR A 6 34.74 5.97 28.85
C THR A 6 33.97 4.83 29.52
N LEU A 7 33.19 4.07 28.76
CA LEU A 7 32.46 2.94 29.31
C LEU A 7 33.44 1.83 29.66
N SER A 8 33.33 1.27 30.85
CA SER A 8 34.00 0.03 31.23
C SER A 8 33.52 -1.14 30.36
N SER A 9 34.28 -2.23 30.34
CA SER A 9 33.87 -3.41 29.55
C SER A 9 32.52 -3.99 30.01
N GLY A 10 32.18 -3.83 31.29
CA GLY A 10 30.89 -4.25 31.84
C GLY A 10 29.72 -3.39 31.33
N GLU A 11 29.90 -2.08 31.32
CA GLU A 11 28.86 -1.14 30.84
C GLU A 11 28.62 -1.29 29.34
N ARG A 12 29.68 -1.51 28.55
CA ARG A 12 29.52 -1.82 27.11
C ARG A 12 28.70 -3.09 26.89
N LYS A 13 28.95 -4.12 27.70
CA LYS A 13 28.22 -5.40 27.63
C LYS A 13 26.75 -5.22 28.02
N MET A 14 26.49 -4.39 29.03
CA MET A 14 25.13 -4.06 29.47
C MET A 14 24.36 -3.27 28.40
N GLN A 15 25.00 -2.27 27.79
CA GLN A 15 24.41 -1.48 26.73
C GLN A 15 24.12 -2.32 25.48
N ALA A 16 25.07 -3.18 25.07
CA ALA A 16 24.85 -4.12 23.98
C ALA A 16 23.68 -5.07 24.28
N ALA A 17 23.58 -5.59 25.51
CA ALA A 17 22.48 -6.45 25.92
C ALA A 17 21.11 -5.72 25.93
N ALA A 18 21.08 -4.43 26.27
CA ALA A 18 19.86 -3.62 26.21
C ALA A 18 19.37 -3.45 24.76
N ILE A 19 20.29 -3.15 23.83
CA ILE A 19 19.97 -3.05 22.40
C ILE A 19 19.46 -4.40 21.86
N CYS A 20 20.13 -5.50 22.22
CA CYS A 20 19.66 -6.83 21.81
C CYS A 20 18.25 -7.13 22.32
N ARG A 21 17.87 -6.70 23.53
CA ARG A 21 16.50 -6.88 24.05
C ARG A 21 15.47 -6.04 23.32
N GLU A 22 15.85 -4.84 22.88
CA GLU A 22 14.97 -3.96 22.09
C GLU A 22 14.71 -4.54 20.69
N VAL A 23 15.76 -5.06 20.04
CA VAL A 23 15.66 -5.66 18.69
C VAL A 23 14.85 -6.97 18.69
N HIS A 24 14.91 -7.75 19.77
CA HIS A 24 14.21 -9.04 19.84
C HIS A 24 12.76 -8.93 20.35
N GLY A 25 12.25 -7.72 20.58
CA GLY A 25 10.98 -7.51 21.27
C GLY A 25 11.13 -7.84 22.75
N GLY A 26 10.56 -7.02 23.63
CA GLY A 26 10.58 -7.27 25.06
C GLY A 26 10.00 -8.64 25.43
N ALA A 27 10.22 -9.09 26.68
CA ALA A 27 9.69 -10.34 27.22
C ALA A 27 8.16 -10.48 27.16
N ASN A 28 7.46 -9.42 26.74
CA ASN A 28 6.08 -9.46 26.32
C ASN A 28 6.13 -9.44 24.80
N GLY A 29 5.82 -10.58 24.17
CA GLY A 29 5.79 -10.77 22.73
C GLY A 29 4.73 -9.92 22.02
N ASP A 30 4.77 -8.60 22.22
CA ASP A 30 4.23 -7.64 21.29
C ASP A 30 5.08 -7.79 20.03
N THR A 31 4.64 -8.71 19.19
CA THR A 31 4.95 -8.72 17.77
C THR A 31 4.81 -7.29 17.29
N MET A 32 5.93 -6.61 17.08
CA MET A 32 5.93 -5.41 16.26
C MET A 32 5.25 -5.84 14.96
N ASP A 33 4.09 -5.24 14.66
CA ASP A 33 3.47 -5.41 13.35
C ASP A 33 4.35 -4.67 12.34
N LEU A 34 5.42 -5.34 11.93
CA LEU A 34 6.38 -4.86 10.93
C LEU A 34 5.78 -4.90 9.52
N GLY A 35 4.48 -5.21 9.41
CA GLY A 35 3.80 -5.41 8.15
C GLY A 35 4.31 -6.64 7.41
N LYS A 36 3.63 -6.98 6.31
CA LYS A 36 4.11 -8.01 5.40
C LYS A 36 5.31 -7.44 4.63
N LYS A 37 6.40 -8.21 4.55
CA LYS A 37 7.55 -7.85 3.71
C LYS A 37 7.13 -7.88 2.24
N LEU A 38 6.74 -6.73 1.72
CA LEU A 38 6.43 -6.55 0.31
C LEU A 38 7.74 -6.61 -0.49
N SER A 39 7.89 -7.67 -1.29
CA SER A 39 9.17 -8.03 -1.90
C SER A 39 9.51 -7.22 -3.15
N THR A 40 8.64 -6.32 -3.61
CA THR A 40 8.94 -5.46 -4.77
C THR A 40 8.74 -3.97 -4.43
N PRO A 41 9.69 -3.09 -4.78
CA PRO A 41 9.54 -1.64 -4.63
C PRO A 41 8.32 -1.07 -5.37
N LYS A 42 7.86 -1.73 -6.43
CA LYS A 42 6.72 -1.30 -7.25
C LYS A 42 5.39 -1.48 -6.50
N ASP A 43 5.21 -2.61 -5.82
CA ASP A 43 3.98 -2.89 -5.07
C ASP A 43 3.88 -1.98 -3.84
N ILE A 44 5.01 -1.77 -3.13
CA ILE A 44 5.10 -0.81 -2.02
C ILE A 44 4.73 0.60 -2.50
N MET A 45 5.27 1.06 -3.63
CA MET A 45 4.95 2.39 -4.16
C MET A 45 3.47 2.53 -4.51
N LEU A 46 2.84 1.52 -5.12
CA LEU A 46 1.41 1.60 -5.46
C LEU A 46 0.53 1.63 -4.21
N GLU A 47 0.87 0.85 -3.18
CA GLU A 47 0.15 0.82 -1.91
C GLU A 47 0.32 2.14 -1.13
N GLU A 48 1.53 2.68 -1.03
CA GLU A 48 1.82 3.98 -0.40
C GLU A 48 1.17 5.17 -1.13
N LEU A 49 1.06 5.07 -2.46
CA LEU A 49 0.34 6.05 -3.27
C LEU A 49 -1.18 5.86 -3.23
N SER A 50 -1.67 4.71 -2.77
CA SER A 50 -3.11 4.48 -2.54
C SER A 50 -3.60 5.19 -1.26
N LEU A 51 -2.72 5.28 -0.24
CA LEU A 51 -2.98 5.93 1.04
C LEU A 51 -3.18 7.45 0.87
N LEU A 52 -4.43 7.91 0.90
CA LEU A 52 -4.83 9.31 0.68
C LEU A 52 -4.34 10.33 1.73
N SER A 53 -3.64 9.87 2.76
CA SER A 53 -3.22 10.64 3.92
C SER A 53 -1.93 11.46 3.69
N ASN A 54 -1.08 11.10 2.72
CA ASN A 54 0.20 11.77 2.50
C ASN A 54 0.22 12.71 1.28
N ARG A 55 1.17 13.66 1.26
CA ARG A 55 1.30 14.64 0.15
C ARG A 55 1.66 13.97 -1.18
N GLY A 56 2.45 12.90 -1.16
CA GLY A 56 2.91 12.17 -2.34
C GLY A 56 1.76 11.48 -3.09
N SER A 57 0.92 10.74 -2.37
CA SER A 57 -0.27 10.06 -2.93
C SER A 57 -1.27 11.05 -3.53
N ARG A 58 -1.49 12.19 -2.86
CA ARG A 58 -2.32 13.29 -3.38
C ARG A 58 -1.76 13.85 -4.68
N LEU A 59 -0.46 14.14 -4.75
CA LEU A 59 0.19 14.64 -5.96
C LEU A 59 0.15 13.62 -7.10
N PHE A 60 0.30 12.34 -6.79
CA PHE A 60 0.19 11.27 -7.78
C PHE A 60 -1.22 11.18 -8.37
N LYS A 61 -2.27 11.16 -7.54
CA LYS A 61 -3.67 11.19 -8.03
C LYS A 61 -3.99 12.44 -8.84
N MET A 62 -3.46 13.60 -8.44
CA MET A 62 -3.61 14.84 -9.21
C MET A 62 -2.93 14.74 -10.58
N ARG A 63 -1.74 14.12 -10.65
CA ARG A 63 -1.04 13.87 -11.92
C ARG A 63 -1.80 12.86 -12.79
N GLN A 64 -2.34 11.81 -12.20
CA GLN A 64 -3.19 10.83 -12.90
C GLN A 64 -4.41 11.51 -13.52
N ARG A 65 -5.16 12.32 -12.75
CA ARG A 65 -6.32 13.09 -13.27
C ARG A 65 -5.95 14.04 -14.40
N ARG A 66 -4.78 14.68 -14.33
CA ARG A 66 -4.28 15.53 -15.43
C ARG A 66 -3.96 14.67 -16.65
N SER A 67 -3.27 13.55 -16.49
CA SER A 67 -2.96 12.64 -17.59
C SER A 67 -4.23 12.11 -18.25
N GLU A 68 -5.23 11.69 -17.47
CA GLU A 68 -6.54 11.26 -17.97
C GLU A 68 -7.30 12.36 -18.72
N LYS A 69 -7.10 13.64 -18.36
CA LYS A 69 -7.76 14.76 -19.03
C LYS A 69 -7.19 15.04 -20.43
N TYR A 70 -5.90 14.78 -20.63
CA TYR A 70 -5.17 15.18 -21.84
C TYR A 70 -4.75 14.01 -22.74
N THR A 71 -5.14 12.77 -22.39
CA THR A 71 -4.90 11.58 -23.21
C THR A 71 -6.19 11.14 -23.90
N PHE A 72 -6.14 10.94 -25.22
CA PHE A 72 -7.31 10.51 -25.99
C PHE A 72 -7.83 9.13 -25.57
N GLU A 73 -6.91 8.20 -25.28
CA GLU A 73 -7.21 6.84 -24.81
C GLU A 73 -8.04 6.83 -23.51
N SER A 74 -7.89 7.83 -22.65
CA SER A 74 -8.68 7.97 -21.41
C SER A 74 -10.17 8.23 -21.71
N ILE A 75 -10.49 9.01 -22.76
CA ILE A 75 -11.88 9.26 -23.17
C ILE A 75 -12.52 7.97 -23.67
N GLN A 76 -11.80 7.21 -24.51
CA GLN A 76 -12.24 5.90 -24.98
C GLN A 76 -12.42 4.90 -23.83
N ASN A 77 -11.49 4.88 -22.86
CA ASN A 77 -11.59 4.02 -21.68
C ASN A 77 -12.82 4.35 -20.83
N LYS A 78 -13.21 5.61 -20.69
CA LYS A 78 -14.47 5.98 -19.99
C LYS A 78 -15.70 5.46 -20.73
N ALA A 79 -15.75 5.62 -22.05
CA ALA A 79 -16.84 5.09 -22.85
C ALA A 79 -16.92 3.55 -22.75
N ASN A 80 -15.78 2.87 -22.84
CA ASN A 80 -15.68 1.42 -22.71
C ASN A 80 -16.09 0.93 -21.32
N ALA A 81 -15.75 1.65 -20.25
CA ALA A 81 -16.18 1.32 -18.89
C ALA A 81 -17.70 1.39 -18.74
N ILE A 82 -18.34 2.43 -19.29
CA ILE A 82 -19.81 2.56 -19.29
C ILE A 82 -20.44 1.43 -20.09
N LEU A 83 -19.91 1.12 -21.27
CA LEU A 83 -20.39 0.01 -22.09
C LEU A 83 -20.28 -1.31 -21.34
N ASN A 84 -19.15 -1.60 -20.67
CA ASN A 84 -18.98 -2.82 -19.90
C ASN A 84 -20.00 -2.95 -18.77
N VAL A 85 -20.26 -1.88 -18.00
CA VAL A 85 -21.29 -1.90 -16.95
C VAL A 85 -22.67 -2.14 -17.55
N MET A 86 -22.99 -1.49 -18.67
CA MET A 86 -24.26 -1.70 -19.37
C MET A 86 -24.41 -3.14 -19.85
N TRP A 87 -23.34 -3.74 -20.39
CA TRP A 87 -23.30 -5.14 -20.80
C TRP A 87 -23.43 -6.10 -19.61
N GLU A 88 -22.80 -5.83 -18.47
CA GLU A 88 -22.97 -6.64 -17.25
C GLU A 88 -24.42 -6.61 -16.75
N VAL A 89 -25.05 -5.43 -16.71
CA VAL A 89 -26.46 -5.31 -16.32
C VAL A 89 -27.38 -6.06 -17.29
N LEU A 90 -27.14 -5.94 -18.60
CA LEU A 90 -27.90 -6.67 -19.61
C LEU A 90 -27.70 -8.18 -19.47
N TRP A 91 -26.47 -8.63 -19.23
CA TRP A 91 -26.14 -10.03 -19.00
C TRP A 91 -26.86 -10.62 -17.78
N LEU A 92 -26.84 -9.89 -16.65
CA LEU A 92 -27.53 -10.31 -15.42
C LEU A 92 -29.05 -10.36 -15.58
N ASN A 93 -29.63 -9.37 -16.28
CA ASN A 93 -31.07 -9.35 -16.57
C ASN A 93 -31.47 -10.48 -17.51
N TRP A 94 -30.67 -10.75 -18.54
CA TRP A 94 -30.91 -11.88 -19.45
C TRP A 94 -30.82 -13.22 -18.71
N GLY A 95 -29.79 -13.42 -17.90
CA GLY A 95 -29.64 -14.62 -17.08
C GLY A 95 -30.82 -14.84 -16.12
N SER A 96 -31.33 -13.77 -15.51
CA SER A 96 -32.52 -13.84 -14.64
C SER A 96 -33.80 -14.15 -15.41
N LEU A 97 -33.96 -13.60 -16.62
CA LEU A 97 -35.13 -13.86 -17.47
C LEU A 97 -35.16 -15.32 -17.93
N VAL A 98 -34.01 -15.85 -18.35
CA VAL A 98 -33.86 -17.27 -18.72
C VAL A 98 -34.13 -18.20 -17.54
N ALA A 99 -33.69 -17.86 -16.33
CA ALA A 99 -33.93 -18.66 -15.13
C ALA A 99 -35.41 -18.73 -14.70
N ASN A 100 -36.23 -17.73 -15.03
CA ASN A 100 -37.66 -17.71 -14.73
C ASN A 100 -38.53 -18.38 -15.81
N LEU A 101 -37.93 -18.82 -16.92
CA LEU A 101 -38.59 -19.48 -18.04
C LEU A 101 -38.55 -21.02 -17.93
N HIS A 102 -38.04 -21.57 -16.83
CA HIS A 102 -37.84 -22.99 -16.58
C HIS A 102 -38.42 -23.40 -15.21
#